data_AF-A0A397S6I2-F1
#
_entry.id   AF-A0A397S6I2-F1
#
_cell.length_a   1.000
_cell.length_b   1.000
_cell.length_c   1.000
_cell.angle_alpha   90.00
_cell.angle_beta   90.00
_cell.angle_gamma   90.00
#
_symmetry.space_group_name_H-M   'P 1'
#
loop_
_entity.id
_entity.type
_entity.pdbx_description
1 polymer ?
#
loop_
_entity_poly.entity_id
_entity_poly.type
_entity_poly.pdbx_seq_one_letter_code
_entity_poly.pdbx_strand_id
1 'polypeptide(L)'
;MDLLSEYLGRNSFDPTPKLKSSPIPITFVSFNLVDDKCFYCGEGYSYGFLYDQKFCKKCLSRYISDITDIHTYLDVYLDEGFYMECDECDKQEISGTKEPQKNIKNCCTNCLKFLLFKQIPYNPYFSVNKNCELCGKLLYKFVIDKSEFILCSDCYRISFEWIESTLTKKLIPIIYLPCWDNYNYCEVCSSKLKFTSDCQKYCMYCHIFYTGCRYCLTTNVIFGLMNQSQCKKYLTSKILK
;
A
#
# COMPACT_ATOMS: atom_id res chain seq x y z
N MET A 1 -36.44 12.78 5.36
CA MET A 1 -36.01 12.52 3.97
C MET A 1 -35.62 13.88 3.41
N ASP A 2 -34.45 14.00 2.80
CA ASP A 2 -33.96 15.22 2.10
C ASP A 2 -33.01 16.20 2.82
N LEU A 3 -32.04 15.66 3.57
CA LEU A 3 -30.70 16.29 3.73
C LEU A 3 -29.54 15.27 3.69
N LEU A 4 -29.84 13.97 3.67
CA LEU A 4 -28.87 12.86 3.60
C LEU A 4 -28.70 12.30 2.17
N SER A 5 -29.62 12.61 1.26
CA SER A 5 -29.65 12.08 -0.12
C SER A 5 -28.67 12.80 -1.05
N GLU A 6 -28.27 14.04 -0.76
CA GLU A 6 -27.43 14.84 -1.65
C GLU A 6 -25.92 14.64 -1.43
N TYR A 7 -25.51 14.06 -0.28
CA TYR A 7 -24.11 13.66 -0.02
C TYR A 7 -23.79 12.22 -0.46
N LEU A 8 -24.80 11.44 -0.84
CA LEU A 8 -24.68 10.10 -1.43
C LEU A 8 -24.50 10.17 -2.97
N GLY A 9 -23.94 11.27 -3.46
CA GLY A 9 -23.35 11.31 -4.78
C GLY A 9 -22.35 10.17 -4.90
N ARG A 10 -22.55 9.33 -5.91
CA ARG A 10 -21.82 8.12 -6.29
C ARG A 10 -20.36 8.43 -6.68
N ASN A 11 -19.65 9.18 -5.86
CA ASN A 11 -18.26 9.54 -6.02
C ASN A 11 -17.46 8.34 -5.54
N SER A 12 -16.94 7.58 -6.49
CA SER A 12 -15.91 6.58 -6.26
C SER A 12 -14.74 7.23 -5.52
N PHE A 13 -14.74 7.16 -4.19
CA PHE A 13 -13.59 7.54 -3.37
C PHE A 13 -12.46 6.54 -3.64
N ASP A 14 -11.59 6.88 -4.58
CA ASP A 14 -10.33 6.19 -4.81
C ASP A 14 -9.38 6.52 -3.65
N PRO A 15 -8.90 5.53 -2.88
CA PRO A 15 -7.96 5.76 -1.78
C PRO A 15 -6.62 6.33 -2.25
N THR A 16 -6.20 6.06 -3.50
CA THR A 16 -4.92 6.50 -4.06
C THR A 16 -5.10 7.11 -5.45
N PRO A 17 -5.81 8.24 -5.60
CA PRO A 17 -6.30 8.75 -6.90
C PRO A 17 -5.20 9.16 -7.89
N LYS A 18 -3.95 9.27 -7.43
CA LYS A 18 -2.78 9.58 -8.26
C LYS A 18 -2.04 8.34 -8.77
N LEU A 19 -2.41 7.15 -8.30
CA LEU A 19 -1.84 5.87 -8.73
C LEU A 19 -2.89 5.06 -9.50
N LYS A 20 -2.48 4.31 -10.52
CA LYS A 20 -3.36 3.32 -11.17
C LYS A 20 -3.30 1.98 -10.43
N SER A 21 -4.35 1.17 -10.57
CA SER A 21 -4.25 -0.24 -10.18
C SER A 21 -3.23 -0.95 -11.07
N SER A 22 -2.37 -1.76 -10.47
CA SER A 22 -1.42 -2.59 -11.19
C SER A 22 -2.14 -3.55 -12.16
N PRO A 23 -1.57 -3.83 -13.35
CA PRO A 23 -2.13 -4.81 -14.27
C PRO A 23 -1.98 -6.26 -13.76
N ILE A 24 -1.04 -6.51 -12.84
CA ILE A 24 -0.77 -7.83 -12.26
C ILE A 24 -0.76 -7.75 -10.71
N PRO A 25 -1.01 -8.85 -9.98
CA PRO A 25 -0.95 -8.83 -8.53
C PRO A 25 0.44 -8.49 -7.98
N ILE A 26 0.48 -7.65 -6.95
CA ILE A 26 1.68 -7.27 -6.20
C ILE A 26 1.94 -8.33 -5.13
N THR A 27 2.81 -9.27 -5.45
CA THR A 27 3.08 -10.49 -4.66
C THR A 27 4.35 -10.42 -3.82
N PHE A 28 5.13 -9.35 -3.97
CA PHE A 28 6.43 -9.21 -3.33
C PHE A 28 6.38 -8.72 -1.87
N VAL A 29 5.20 -8.43 -1.31
CA VAL A 29 5.03 -7.96 0.08
C VAL A 29 4.12 -8.89 0.88
N SER A 30 4.39 -9.07 2.17
CA SER A 30 3.50 -9.84 3.05
C SER A 30 2.39 -8.96 3.62
N PHE A 31 1.22 -9.55 3.88
CA PHE A 31 0.15 -8.95 4.68
C PHE A 31 0.35 -9.16 6.19
N ASN A 32 1.39 -9.88 6.59
CA ASN A 32 1.78 -10.12 7.96
C ASN A 32 3.24 -9.71 8.18
N LEU A 33 3.48 -8.70 9.00
CA LEU A 33 4.81 -8.16 9.28
C LEU A 33 5.79 -9.22 9.84
N VAL A 34 5.29 -10.23 10.55
CA VAL A 34 6.15 -11.27 11.15
C VAL A 34 6.48 -12.43 10.22
N ASP A 35 5.95 -12.46 8.99
CA ASP A 35 6.32 -13.50 8.04
C ASP A 35 7.82 -13.40 7.70
N ASP A 36 8.47 -14.56 7.65
CA ASP A 36 9.87 -14.74 7.28
C ASP A 36 10.01 -15.19 5.82
N LYS A 37 9.05 -15.96 5.31
CA LYS A 37 9.03 -16.52 3.95
C LYS A 37 7.93 -15.93 3.09
N CYS A 38 8.25 -15.67 1.84
CA CYS A 38 7.33 -15.21 0.82
C CYS A 38 6.28 -16.27 0.52
N PHE A 39 5.00 -15.89 0.65
CA PHE A 39 3.86 -16.76 0.37
C PHE A 39 3.87 -17.35 -1.06
N TYR A 40 4.44 -16.62 -2.03
CA TYR A 40 4.35 -16.95 -3.46
C TYR A 40 5.53 -17.76 -4.01
N CYS A 41 6.73 -17.58 -3.45
CA CYS A 41 7.92 -18.27 -3.95
C CYS A 41 8.68 -19.07 -2.89
N GLY A 42 8.29 -18.96 -1.60
CA GLY A 42 8.93 -19.66 -0.48
C GLY A 42 10.28 -19.09 -0.03
N GLU A 43 10.87 -18.15 -0.78
CA GLU A 43 12.13 -17.50 -0.38
C GLU A 43 11.95 -16.54 0.78
N GLY A 44 13.01 -16.31 1.54
CA GLY A 44 13.01 -15.37 2.65
C GLY A 44 12.68 -13.94 2.20
N TYR A 45 11.86 -13.24 2.97
CA TYR A 45 11.74 -11.79 2.85
C TYR A 45 13.07 -11.14 3.20
N SER A 46 13.48 -10.16 2.39
CA SER A 46 14.62 -9.30 2.70
C SER A 46 14.11 -8.03 3.35
N TYR A 47 14.85 -7.53 4.33
CA TYR A 47 14.64 -6.17 4.81
C TYR A 47 15.20 -5.19 3.77
N GLY A 48 14.38 -4.24 3.37
CA GLY A 48 14.83 -3.04 2.71
C GLY A 48 15.78 -2.28 3.63
N PHE A 49 16.77 -1.64 3.03
CA PHE A 49 17.73 -0.81 3.75
C PHE A 49 17.05 0.39 4.41
N LEU A 50 15.95 0.86 3.82
CA LEU A 50 15.13 1.94 4.34
C LEU A 50 13.99 1.37 5.22
N TYR A 51 13.98 1.77 6.49
CA TYR A 51 12.85 1.61 7.42
C TYR A 51 12.38 0.18 7.67
N ASP A 52 13.28 -0.80 7.51
CA ASP A 52 13.03 -2.23 7.75
C ASP A 52 11.81 -2.79 6.99
N GLN A 53 11.48 -2.19 5.85
CA GLN A 53 10.35 -2.64 5.05
C GLN A 53 10.67 -3.99 4.41
N LYS A 54 9.87 -5.02 4.71
CA LYS A 54 10.07 -6.37 4.17
C LYS A 54 9.48 -6.53 2.77
N PHE A 55 10.28 -7.03 1.85
CA PHE A 55 9.82 -7.49 0.54
C PHE A 55 10.67 -8.63 -0.01
N CYS A 56 10.06 -9.43 -0.90
CA CYS A 56 10.71 -10.55 -1.55
C CYS A 56 11.40 -10.06 -2.82
N LYS A 57 12.74 -10.06 -2.83
CA LYS A 57 13.56 -9.58 -3.95
C LYS A 57 13.22 -10.27 -5.27
N LYS A 58 13.05 -11.59 -5.24
CA LYS A 58 12.72 -12.38 -6.44
C LYS A 58 11.35 -12.03 -7.02
N CYS A 59 10.31 -11.94 -6.18
CA CYS A 59 8.98 -11.54 -6.62
C CYS A 59 8.97 -10.08 -7.10
N LEU A 60 9.73 -9.19 -6.46
CA LEU A 60 9.84 -7.79 -6.87
C LEU A 60 10.54 -7.66 -8.23
N SER A 61 11.63 -8.39 -8.44
CA SER A 61 12.35 -8.42 -9.72
C SER A 61 11.46 -8.91 -10.85
N ARG A 62 10.69 -9.99 -10.64
CA ARG A 62 9.69 -10.47 -11.60
C ARG A 62 8.58 -9.44 -11.85
N TYR A 63 8.07 -8.82 -10.78
CA TYR A 63 7.04 -7.79 -10.93
C TYR A 63 7.54 -6.61 -11.78
N ILE A 64 8.77 -6.14 -11.58
CA ILE A 64 9.38 -5.06 -12.37
C ILE A 64 9.59 -5.49 -13.84
N SER A 65 9.98 -6.75 -14.10
CA SER A 65 10.17 -7.22 -15.49
C SER A 65 8.86 -7.25 -16.28
N ASP A 66 7.75 -7.53 -15.59
CA ASP A 66 6.45 -7.79 -16.21
C ASP A 66 5.61 -6.52 -16.43
N ILE A 67 6.02 -5.38 -15.86
CA ILE A 67 5.34 -4.10 -16.02
C ILE A 67 6.14 -3.10 -16.86
N THR A 68 5.46 -2.06 -17.34
CA THR A 68 6.08 -1.00 -18.15
C THR A 68 6.75 0.07 -17.29
N ASP A 69 6.02 0.56 -16.27
CA ASP A 69 6.49 1.61 -15.37
C ASP A 69 5.90 1.38 -13.97
N ILE A 70 6.78 1.22 -12.97
CA ILE A 70 6.38 0.98 -11.58
C ILE A 70 5.75 2.22 -10.93
N HIS A 71 6.19 3.42 -11.30
CA HIS A 71 5.71 4.68 -10.72
C HIS A 71 4.25 4.97 -11.09
N THR A 72 3.77 4.39 -12.19
CA THR A 72 2.35 4.41 -12.57
C THR A 72 1.45 3.72 -11.54
N TYR A 73 1.96 2.69 -10.84
CA TYR A 73 1.16 1.82 -9.98
C TYR A 73 1.51 1.93 -8.50
N LEU A 74 2.75 2.32 -8.20
CA LEU A 74 3.30 2.37 -6.86
C LEU A 74 4.00 3.70 -6.59
N ASP A 75 3.79 4.25 -5.40
CA ASP A 75 4.58 5.38 -4.90
C ASP A 75 5.89 4.85 -4.32
N VAL A 76 6.91 4.83 -5.18
CA VAL A 76 8.24 4.29 -4.90
C VAL A 76 9.22 5.43 -4.76
N TYR A 77 9.88 5.49 -3.61
CA TYR A 77 11.04 6.34 -3.38
C TYR A 77 12.32 5.51 -3.49
N LEU A 78 13.35 6.09 -4.09
CA LEU A 78 14.69 5.54 -4.15
C LEU A 78 15.63 6.53 -3.49
N ASP A 79 16.37 6.09 -2.47
CA ASP A 79 17.40 6.93 -1.87
C ASP A 79 18.62 6.98 -2.79
N GLU A 80 18.87 8.16 -3.37
CA GLU A 80 19.95 8.38 -4.33
C GLU A 80 21.34 8.25 -3.70
N GLY A 81 21.49 8.57 -2.41
CA GLY A 81 22.75 8.43 -1.70
C GLY A 81 23.19 6.98 -1.63
N PHE A 82 22.27 6.09 -1.27
CA PHE A 82 22.54 4.66 -1.19
C PHE A 82 22.53 3.95 -2.54
N TYR A 83 21.79 4.44 -3.53
CA TYR A 83 21.85 3.91 -4.90
C TYR A 83 23.26 4.02 -5.49
N MET A 84 23.98 5.10 -5.18
CA MET A 84 25.37 5.29 -5.62
C MET A 84 26.37 4.33 -4.96
N GLU A 85 26.00 3.66 -3.86
CA GLU A 85 26.80 2.61 -3.19
C GLU A 85 26.56 1.20 -3.78
N CYS A 86 25.74 1.09 -4.82
CA CYS A 86 25.43 -0.18 -5.47
C CYS A 86 26.51 -0.51 -6.52
N ASP A 87 27.55 -1.22 -6.08
CA ASP A 87 28.76 -1.53 -6.87
C ASP A 87 28.51 -2.24 -8.22
N GLU A 88 27.38 -2.93 -8.36
CA GLU A 88 27.03 -3.77 -9.52
C GLU A 88 26.19 -3.06 -10.60
N CYS A 89 25.76 -1.83 -10.34
CA CYS A 89 24.94 -1.10 -11.31
C CYS A 89 25.85 -0.20 -12.16
N ASP A 90 25.80 -0.39 -13.49
CA ASP A 90 26.56 0.44 -14.43
C ASP A 90 26.21 1.91 -14.22
N LYS A 91 27.23 2.70 -13.90
CA LYS A 91 27.16 4.15 -13.69
C LYS A 91 26.84 4.82 -15.02
N GLN A 92 25.59 4.78 -15.47
CA GLN A 92 25.18 5.66 -16.57
C GLN A 92 25.27 7.10 -16.06
N GLU A 93 26.17 7.86 -16.70
CA GLU A 93 26.45 9.25 -16.40
C GLU A 93 25.15 10.05 -16.34
N ILE A 94 24.94 10.74 -15.22
CA ILE A 94 23.93 11.77 -15.08
C ILE A 94 24.43 12.99 -15.86
N SER A 95 24.46 12.89 -17.19
CA SER A 95 24.78 14.04 -18.03
C SER A 95 23.51 14.87 -18.23
N GLY A 96 23.41 15.97 -17.48
CA GLY A 96 22.76 17.22 -17.88
C GLY A 96 21.24 17.20 -18.18
N THR A 97 20.51 18.02 -17.41
CA THR A 97 19.25 18.68 -17.80
C THR A 97 18.03 17.80 -18.12
N LYS A 98 17.51 17.13 -17.09
CA LYS A 98 16.07 16.97 -16.73
C LYS A 98 16.00 16.05 -15.50
N GLU A 99 15.07 16.27 -14.57
CA GLU A 99 14.90 15.42 -13.38
C GLU A 99 14.94 13.94 -13.77
N PRO A 100 15.90 13.14 -13.26
CA PRO A 100 16.07 11.78 -13.71
C PRO A 100 14.99 10.93 -13.04
N GLN A 101 13.85 10.76 -13.69
CA GLN A 101 13.00 9.60 -13.44
C GLN A 101 13.79 8.36 -13.86
N LYS A 102 14.70 7.88 -13.00
CA LYS A 102 15.57 6.73 -13.29
C LYS A 102 14.70 5.50 -13.48
N ASN A 103 14.87 4.85 -14.64
CA ASN A 103 14.08 3.70 -15.03
C ASN A 103 14.40 2.50 -14.11
N ILE A 104 13.52 2.23 -13.13
CA ILE A 104 13.64 1.10 -12.19
C ILE A 104 13.77 -0.25 -12.92
N LYS A 105 13.34 -0.35 -14.18
CA LYS A 105 13.53 -1.55 -14.99
C LYS A 105 15.00 -1.93 -15.22
N ASN A 106 15.90 -0.96 -15.20
CA ASN A 106 17.34 -1.17 -15.35
C ASN A 106 18.06 -1.30 -13.99
N CYS A 107 17.31 -1.34 -12.89
CA CYS A 107 17.86 -1.48 -11.54
C CYS A 107 18.35 -2.93 -11.33
N CYS A 108 19.63 -3.09 -10.98
CA CYS A 108 20.18 -4.38 -10.62
C CYS A 108 19.51 -4.92 -9.33
N THR A 109 19.43 -6.25 -9.18
CA THR A 109 18.70 -6.89 -8.07
C THR A 109 19.16 -6.42 -6.68
N ASN A 110 20.44 -6.08 -6.54
CA ASN A 110 21.00 -5.57 -5.30
C ASN A 110 20.54 -4.16 -4.94
N CYS A 111 20.28 -3.32 -5.94
CA CYS A 111 19.76 -1.97 -5.72
C CYS A 111 18.28 -1.96 -5.30
N LEU A 112 17.54 -3.06 -5.52
CA LEU A 112 16.15 -3.17 -5.06
C LEU A 112 16.01 -2.99 -3.54
N LYS A 113 17.06 -3.27 -2.76
CA LYS A 113 17.07 -3.09 -1.30
C LYS A 113 16.90 -1.62 -0.87
N PHE A 114 17.15 -0.66 -1.76
CA PHE A 114 17.04 0.78 -1.48
C PHE A 114 15.70 1.37 -1.88
N LEU A 115 14.78 0.56 -2.39
CA LEU A 115 13.42 0.99 -2.71
C LEU A 115 12.58 1.08 -1.43
N LEU A 116 11.80 2.15 -1.34
CA LEU A 116 10.78 2.36 -0.33
C LEU A 116 9.42 2.47 -1.00
N PHE A 117 8.49 1.61 -0.59
CA PHE A 117 7.10 1.65 -1.04
C PHE A 117 6.26 2.43 -0.02
N LYS A 118 5.83 3.65 -0.35
CA LYS A 118 5.09 4.52 0.59
C LYS A 118 3.69 4.02 0.92
N GLN A 119 3.11 3.16 0.07
CA GLN A 119 1.82 2.51 0.33
C GLN A 119 1.88 1.42 1.42
N ILE A 120 3.07 1.03 1.88
CA ILE A 120 3.22 0.03 2.94
C ILE A 120 3.63 0.78 4.21
N PRO A 121 2.88 0.65 5.32
CA PRO A 121 3.22 1.30 6.58
C PRO A 121 4.65 0.95 7.01
N TYR A 122 5.39 1.97 7.43
CA TYR A 122 6.74 1.85 7.99
C TYR A 122 6.89 2.87 9.12
N ASN A 123 7.95 2.73 9.91
CA ASN A 123 8.20 3.62 11.03
C ASN A 123 8.71 4.99 10.50
N PRO A 124 7.96 6.09 10.68
CA PRO A 124 8.11 7.31 9.89
C PRO A 124 9.16 8.31 10.42
N TYR A 125 10.05 7.91 11.33
CA TYR A 125 11.02 8.80 11.99
C TYR A 125 11.95 9.61 11.07
N PHE A 126 11.89 9.45 9.74
CA PHE A 126 12.83 10.04 8.78
C PHE A 126 12.22 10.54 7.46
N SER A 127 10.95 10.95 7.41
CA SER A 127 10.45 11.62 6.19
C SER A 127 11.03 13.05 6.09
N VAL A 128 12.05 13.22 5.22
CA VAL A 128 12.83 14.47 5.06
C VAL A 128 12.12 15.53 4.19
N ASN A 129 11.09 15.15 3.43
CA ASN A 129 10.51 16.03 2.41
C ASN A 129 9.27 16.80 2.91
N LYS A 130 9.18 18.11 2.63
CA LYS A 130 8.05 18.96 3.06
C LYS A 130 6.83 18.85 2.13
N ASN A 131 7.04 18.39 0.89
CA ASN A 131 6.03 18.35 -0.16
C ASN A 131 5.82 16.92 -0.69
N CYS A 132 4.60 16.65 -1.15
CA CYS A 132 4.19 15.39 -1.75
C CYS A 132 4.71 15.26 -3.18
N GLU A 133 5.48 14.22 -3.48
CA GLU A 133 5.99 13.94 -4.84
C GLU A 133 4.87 13.67 -5.86
N LEU A 134 3.71 13.16 -5.42
CA LEU A 134 2.59 12.84 -6.32
C LEU A 134 1.77 14.08 -6.75
N CYS A 135 1.79 15.17 -5.98
CA CYS A 135 0.93 16.34 -6.27
C CYS A 135 1.53 17.71 -5.96
N GLY A 136 2.76 17.78 -5.45
CA GLY A 136 3.47 19.01 -5.10
C GLY A 136 2.98 19.71 -3.82
N LYS A 137 1.90 19.25 -3.19
CA LYS A 137 1.31 19.90 -2.00
C LYS A 137 2.05 19.56 -0.71
N LEU A 138 1.90 20.40 0.30
CA LEU A 138 2.48 20.18 1.64
C LEU A 138 1.97 18.87 2.26
N LEU A 139 2.86 18.14 2.89
CA LEU A 139 2.51 16.94 3.64
C LEU A 139 1.93 17.34 5.00
N TYR A 140 0.82 16.73 5.38
CA TYR A 140 0.27 16.85 6.73
C TYR A 140 0.79 15.69 7.57
N LYS A 141 1.34 16.04 8.73
CA LYS A 141 1.81 15.10 9.74
C LYS A 141 0.68 14.82 10.72
N PHE A 142 0.30 13.56 10.88
CA PHE A 142 -0.67 13.13 11.88
C PHE A 142 -0.03 12.15 12.85
N VAL A 143 -0.24 12.38 14.14
CA VAL A 143 0.27 11.49 15.20
C VAL A 143 -0.86 10.56 15.61
N ILE A 144 -0.66 9.24 15.45
CA ILE A 144 -1.53 8.21 16.00
C ILE A 144 -0.68 7.39 16.98
N ASP A 145 -1.03 7.46 18.27
CA ASP A 145 -0.40 6.70 19.36
C ASP A 145 1.14 6.62 19.27
N LYS A 146 1.80 7.80 19.35
CA LYS A 146 3.27 8.00 19.29
C LYS A 146 3.93 7.67 17.94
N SER A 147 3.17 7.23 16.94
CA SER A 147 3.65 6.99 15.58
C SER A 147 3.22 8.14 14.66
N GLU A 148 4.19 8.76 13.97
CA GLU A 148 3.99 9.99 13.20
C GLU A 148 3.75 9.73 11.70
N PHE A 149 2.52 9.47 11.28
CA PHE A 149 2.26 9.22 9.86
C PHE A 149 2.34 10.51 9.03
N ILE A 150 3.10 10.47 7.94
CA ILE A 150 3.18 11.56 6.96
C ILE A 150 2.59 11.04 5.65
N LEU A 151 1.35 11.43 5.38
CA LEU A 151 0.65 11.09 4.13
C LEU A 151 -0.01 12.35 3.57
N CYS A 152 0.09 12.54 2.25
CA CYS A 152 -0.64 13.60 1.57
C CYS A 152 -2.13 13.24 1.53
N SER A 153 -2.97 14.00 2.24
CA SER A 153 -4.42 13.77 2.28
C SER A 153 -5.10 13.80 0.89
N ASP A 154 -4.52 14.52 -0.07
CA ASP A 154 -5.02 14.55 -1.45
C ASP A 154 -4.68 13.29 -2.24
N CYS A 155 -3.56 12.61 -1.92
CA CYS A 155 -3.07 11.43 -2.63
C CYS A 155 -3.33 10.12 -1.91
N TYR A 156 -3.59 10.16 -0.60
CA TYR A 156 -3.86 9.04 0.28
C TYR A 156 -5.12 9.34 1.08
N ARG A 157 -6.27 8.94 0.53
CA ARG A 157 -7.60 9.28 1.05
C ARG A 157 -8.16 8.12 1.86
N ILE A 158 -8.30 8.33 3.16
CA ILE A 158 -9.13 7.46 3.99
C ILE A 158 -10.59 7.83 3.71
N SER A 159 -11.44 6.83 3.50
CA SER A 159 -12.88 7.01 3.37
C SER A 159 -13.63 5.95 4.15
N PHE A 160 -14.91 6.19 4.43
CA PHE A 160 -15.76 5.21 5.08
C PHE A 160 -17.10 5.09 4.36
N GLU A 161 -17.75 3.94 4.51
CA GLU A 161 -19.06 3.66 3.92
C GLU A 161 -19.82 2.67 4.81
N TRP A 162 -21.14 2.75 4.77
CA TRP A 162 -22.02 1.74 5.35
C TRP A 162 -22.52 0.83 4.25
N ILE A 163 -22.25 -0.46 4.35
CA ILE A 163 -22.73 -1.44 3.37
C ILE A 163 -23.59 -2.48 4.06
N GLU A 164 -24.54 -3.03 3.32
CA GLU A 164 -25.39 -4.11 3.83
C GLU A 164 -24.58 -5.42 3.90
N SER A 165 -24.53 -6.04 5.08
CA SER A 165 -23.91 -7.35 5.26
C SER A 165 -24.69 -8.42 4.52
N THR A 166 -23.99 -9.19 3.69
CA THR A 166 -24.57 -10.34 2.98
C THR A 166 -25.05 -11.43 3.93
N LEU A 167 -24.46 -11.53 5.13
CA LEU A 167 -24.78 -12.53 6.13
C LEU A 167 -25.97 -12.12 7.01
N THR A 168 -25.95 -10.88 7.53
CA THR A 168 -26.92 -10.45 8.55
C THR A 168 -27.98 -9.48 8.04
N LYS A 169 -27.84 -9.00 6.80
CA LYS A 169 -28.70 -7.95 6.21
C LYS A 169 -28.72 -6.63 7.00
N LYS A 170 -27.75 -6.45 7.91
CA LYS A 170 -27.55 -5.22 8.68
C LYS A 170 -26.53 -4.33 7.99
N LEU A 171 -26.71 -3.02 8.11
CA LEU A 171 -25.68 -2.05 7.73
C LEU A 171 -24.46 -2.21 8.62
N ILE A 172 -23.30 -2.39 8.00
CA ILE A 172 -22.01 -2.47 8.68
C ILE A 172 -21.07 -1.39 8.15
N PRO A 173 -20.22 -0.79 9.01
CA PRO A 173 -19.25 0.19 8.56
C PRO A 173 -18.02 -0.49 7.96
N ILE A 174 -17.50 0.12 6.90
CA ILE A 174 -16.23 -0.20 6.27
C ILE A 174 -15.39 1.06 6.19
N ILE A 175 -14.12 0.94 6.55
CA ILE A 175 -13.09 1.96 6.36
C ILE A 175 -12.18 1.49 5.23
N TYR A 176 -11.94 2.35 4.25
CA TYR A 176 -11.00 2.13 3.16
C TYR A 176 -9.70 2.86 3.47
N LEU A 177 -8.65 2.11 3.77
CA LEU A 177 -7.30 2.61 4.03
C LEU A 177 -6.49 2.67 2.72
N PRO A 178 -5.75 3.76 2.47
CA PRO A 178 -4.96 3.94 1.26
C PRO A 178 -3.60 3.21 1.30
N CYS A 179 -3.42 2.29 2.25
CA CYS A 179 -2.17 1.56 2.48
C CYS A 179 -2.39 0.07 2.73
N TRP A 180 -1.31 -0.71 2.59
CA TRP A 180 -1.24 -2.14 2.80
C TRP A 180 -0.93 -2.44 4.27
N ASP A 181 -1.98 -2.51 5.09
CA ASP A 181 -1.85 -2.73 6.52
C ASP A 181 -1.37 -4.16 6.80
N ASN A 182 -0.08 -4.29 7.08
CA ASN A 182 0.59 -5.55 7.39
C ASN A 182 0.73 -5.82 8.90
N TYR A 183 0.15 -4.98 9.77
CA TYR A 183 0.23 -5.20 11.21
C TYR A 183 -0.48 -6.49 11.62
N ASN A 184 0.09 -7.19 12.59
CA ASN A 184 -0.39 -8.49 13.04
C ASN A 184 -1.22 -8.44 14.33
N TYR A 185 -1.52 -7.23 14.82
CA TYR A 185 -2.33 -6.99 16.00
C TYR A 185 -3.53 -6.10 15.66
N CYS A 186 -4.63 -6.30 16.39
CA CYS A 186 -5.83 -5.49 16.25
C CYS A 186 -5.62 -4.12 16.92
N GLU A 187 -5.82 -3.04 16.19
CA GLU A 187 -5.73 -1.66 16.70
C GLU A 187 -6.67 -1.37 17.91
N VAL A 188 -7.76 -2.13 18.05
CA VAL A 188 -8.79 -1.86 19.08
C VAL A 188 -8.52 -2.57 20.40
N CYS A 189 -8.07 -3.83 20.35
CA CYS A 189 -7.91 -4.67 21.54
C CYS A 189 -6.49 -5.24 21.70
N SER A 190 -5.56 -4.87 20.82
CA SER A 190 -4.17 -5.32 20.79
C SER A 190 -3.99 -6.84 20.74
N SER A 191 -5.05 -7.60 20.42
CA SER A 191 -4.98 -9.05 20.25
C SER A 191 -4.36 -9.42 18.90
N LYS A 192 -3.69 -10.56 18.84
CA LYS A 192 -3.10 -11.08 17.60
C LYS A 192 -4.20 -11.39 16.58
N LEU A 193 -4.05 -10.86 15.38
CA LEU A 193 -4.96 -11.13 14.27
C LEU A 193 -4.74 -12.55 13.72
N LYS A 194 -5.83 -13.20 13.33
CA LYS A 194 -5.78 -14.48 12.63
C LYS A 194 -5.83 -14.26 11.13
N PHE A 195 -4.83 -14.77 10.44
CA PHE A 195 -4.72 -14.73 8.99
C PHE A 195 -5.50 -15.90 8.37
N THR A 196 -6.30 -15.63 7.34
CA THR A 196 -7.05 -16.64 6.58
C THR A 196 -6.52 -16.81 5.17
N SER A 197 -5.80 -15.81 4.65
CA SER A 197 -5.08 -15.86 3.39
C SER A 197 -3.91 -14.87 3.43
N ASP A 198 -3.18 -14.77 2.32
CA ASP A 198 -2.11 -13.79 2.14
C ASP A 198 -2.60 -12.34 2.00
N CYS A 199 -3.92 -12.10 2.01
CA CYS A 199 -4.51 -10.76 1.91
C CYS A 199 -5.72 -10.57 2.85
N GLN A 200 -5.99 -11.51 3.75
CA GLN A 200 -7.10 -11.44 4.69
C GLN A 200 -6.68 -11.85 6.09
N LYS A 201 -7.06 -11.03 7.07
CA LYS A 201 -6.86 -11.26 8.51
C LYS A 201 -8.06 -10.73 9.29
N TYR A 202 -8.27 -11.25 10.50
CA TYR A 202 -9.38 -10.81 11.34
C TYR A 202 -9.07 -10.88 12.83
N CYS A 203 -9.75 -10.04 13.60
CA CYS A 203 -9.74 -10.06 15.06
C CYS A 203 -10.92 -10.90 15.57
N MET A 204 -10.63 -11.98 16.30
CA MET A 204 -11.68 -12.83 16.90
C MET A 204 -12.49 -12.12 17.98
N TYR A 205 -11.87 -11.20 18.74
CA TYR A 205 -12.53 -10.52 19.84
C TYR A 205 -13.41 -9.35 19.36
N CYS A 206 -12.88 -8.51 18.49
CA CYS A 206 -13.59 -7.34 17.98
C CYS A 206 -14.46 -7.64 16.75
N HIS A 207 -14.35 -8.83 16.16
CA HIS A 207 -15.04 -9.20 14.91
C HIS A 207 -14.76 -8.20 13.78
N ILE A 208 -13.50 -7.73 13.69
CA ILE A 208 -13.03 -6.81 12.65
C ILE A 208 -12.25 -7.61 11.62
N PHE A 209 -12.59 -7.44 10.35
CA PHE A 209 -11.92 -8.07 9.22
C PHE A 209 -11.09 -7.05 8.44
N TYR A 210 -9.94 -7.46 7.97
CA TYR A 210 -9.04 -6.66 7.16
C TYR A 210 -8.82 -7.41 5.84
N THR A 211 -9.17 -6.76 4.73
CA THR A 211 -9.02 -7.33 3.38
C THR A 211 -8.14 -6.42 2.53
N GLY A 212 -6.95 -6.89 2.18
CA GLY A 212 -5.99 -6.20 1.33
C GLY A 212 -6.26 -6.40 -0.17
N CYS A 213 -6.00 -5.37 -0.97
CA CYS A 213 -6.01 -5.46 -2.43
C CYS A 213 -4.60 -5.60 -3.00
N ARG A 214 -4.33 -6.75 -3.64
CA ARG A 214 -3.04 -7.03 -4.28
C ARG A 214 -2.75 -6.17 -5.51
N TYR A 215 -3.71 -5.42 -6.05
CA TYR A 215 -3.48 -4.59 -7.24
C TYR A 215 -3.15 -3.13 -6.93
N CYS A 216 -3.54 -2.64 -5.76
CA CYS A 216 -3.35 -1.22 -5.40
C CYS A 216 -2.79 -0.98 -4.00
N LEU A 217 -2.47 -2.06 -3.27
CA LEU A 217 -1.91 -2.00 -1.92
C LEU A 217 -2.75 -1.13 -0.96
N THR A 218 -4.07 -1.35 -0.97
CA THR A 218 -5.03 -0.71 -0.05
C THR A 218 -5.67 -1.75 0.84
N THR A 219 -6.21 -1.36 1.98
CA THR A 219 -6.86 -2.28 2.93
C THR A 219 -8.27 -1.81 3.27
N ASN A 220 -9.24 -2.72 3.19
CA ASN A 220 -10.58 -2.50 3.71
C ASN A 220 -10.66 -3.05 5.14
N VAL A 221 -11.04 -2.21 6.10
CA VAL A 221 -11.31 -2.60 7.50
C VAL A 221 -12.82 -2.65 7.69
N ILE A 222 -13.34 -3.82 8.01
CA ILE A 222 -14.77 -4.15 8.01
C ILE A 222 -15.18 -4.50 9.43
N PHE A 223 -16.18 -3.81 9.98
CA PHE A 223 -16.66 -4.06 11.33
C PHE A 223 -17.88 -4.98 11.29
N GLY A 224 -17.78 -6.17 11.87
CA GLY A 224 -18.84 -7.17 11.89
C GLY A 224 -18.65 -8.28 10.84
N LEU A 225 -19.64 -9.18 10.75
CA LEU A 225 -19.53 -10.40 9.93
C LEU A 225 -19.84 -10.12 8.46
N MET A 226 -18.90 -10.48 7.58
CA MET A 226 -19.08 -10.44 6.13
C MET A 226 -18.25 -11.54 5.47
N ASN A 227 -18.80 -12.17 4.42
CA ASN A 227 -18.09 -13.22 3.69
C ASN A 227 -16.97 -12.65 2.80
N GLN A 228 -17.20 -11.53 2.11
CA GLN A 228 -16.22 -10.93 1.18
C GLN A 228 -16.52 -9.43 0.96
N SER A 229 -15.48 -8.59 0.94
CA SER A 229 -15.55 -7.24 0.35
C SER A 229 -14.56 -7.15 -0.81
N GLN A 230 -15.00 -6.64 -1.96
CA GLN A 230 -14.10 -6.35 -3.07
C GLN A 230 -13.42 -5.00 -2.85
N CYS A 231 -12.20 -4.84 -3.37
CA CYS A 231 -11.51 -3.56 -3.34
C CYS A 231 -12.26 -2.51 -4.18
N LYS A 232 -12.57 -1.36 -3.57
CA LYS A 232 -13.32 -0.26 -4.19
C LYS A 232 -12.66 0.25 -5.48
N LYS A 233 -11.33 0.40 -5.47
CA LYS A 233 -10.57 0.87 -6.64
C LYS A 233 -10.57 -0.11 -7.80
N TYR A 234 -10.43 -1.41 -7.49
CA TYR A 234 -10.45 -2.46 -8.52
C TYR A 234 -11.81 -2.53 -9.23
N LEU A 235 -12.91 -2.34 -8.47
CA LEU A 235 -14.26 -2.27 -9.03
C LEU A 235 -14.41 -1.10 -10.02
N THR A 236 -13.99 0.11 -9.64
CA THR A 236 -14.04 1.28 -10.53
C THR A 236 -13.21 1.09 -11.81
N SER A 237 -12.05 0.43 -11.70
CA SER A 237 -11.18 0.16 -12.87
C SER A 237 -11.75 -0.84 -13.87
N LYS A 238 -12.70 -1.70 -13.47
CA LYS A 238 -13.40 -2.63 -14.37
C LYS A 238 -14.61 -2.02 -15.06
N ILE A 239 -15.27 -1.04 -14.43
CA ILE A 239 -16.47 -0.39 -14.97
C ILE A 239 -16.10 0.63 -16.08
N LEU A 240 -14.88 1.16 -16.05
CA LEU A 240 -14.38 2.15 -17.00
C LEU A 240 -13.63 1.56 -18.21
N LYS A 241 -13.70 0.24 -18.42
CA LYS A 241 -13.19 -0.46 -19.61
C LYS A 241 -14.35 -0.96 -20.44
#